data_AF-A0A9X9S2W3-F1
#
_entry.id   AF-A0A9X9S2W3-F1
#
_cell.length_a   1.000
_cell.length_b   1.000
_cell.length_c   1.000
_cell.angle_alpha   90.00
_cell.angle_beta   90.00
_cell.angle_gamma   90.00
#
_symmetry.space_group_name_H-M   'P 1'
#
loop_
_entity.id
_entity.type
_entity.pdbx_description
1 polymer ?
#
loop_
_entity_poly.entity_id
_entity_poly.type
_entity_poly.pdbx_seq_one_letter_code
_entity_poly.pdbx_strand_id
1 'polypeptide(L)'
;MPSDYFEMMLRSLNLTTEEREMVVEKRKEQCICDICPTFRECGGEKEGNEGFAFCTLGTSNCILKEVECLCSTCPLSREMGLAYSYYCTRGSETQQKIRDVIGVK
;
A
#
# COMPACT_ATOMS: atom_id res chain seq x y z
N MET A 1 -11.95 15.10 -19.60
CA MET A 1 -11.45 13.74 -19.88
C MET A 1 -11.29 13.04 -18.55
N PRO A 2 -12.19 12.12 -18.17
CA PRO A 2 -11.93 11.27 -17.02
C PRO A 2 -10.73 10.41 -17.39
N SER A 3 -9.64 10.51 -16.63
CA SER A 3 -8.38 9.80 -16.89
C SER A 3 -8.66 8.32 -17.10
N ASP A 4 -8.03 7.69 -18.10
CA ASP A 4 -8.06 6.24 -18.33
C ASP A 4 -7.84 5.42 -17.05
N TYR A 5 -7.10 5.99 -16.10
CA TYR A 5 -6.92 5.47 -14.74
C TYR A 5 -8.23 5.21 -13.98
N PHE A 6 -9.21 6.11 -14.06
CA PHE A 6 -10.50 5.96 -13.39
C PHE A 6 -11.38 4.89 -14.06
N GLU A 7 -11.37 4.81 -15.40
CA GLU A 7 -12.01 3.68 -16.10
C GLU A 7 -11.31 2.35 -15.79
N MET A 8 -9.98 2.33 -15.70
CA MET A 8 -9.19 1.15 -15.34
C MET A 8 -9.47 0.73 -13.88
N MET A 9 -9.65 1.70 -12.97
CA MET A 9 -10.04 1.45 -11.58
C MET A 9 -11.51 0.99 -11.46
N LEU A 10 -12.42 1.51 -12.30
CA LEU A 10 -13.82 1.06 -12.34
C LEU A 10 -13.96 -0.36 -12.91
N ARG A 11 -13.13 -0.75 -13.88
CA ARG A 11 -13.00 -2.16 -14.32
C ARG A 11 -12.52 -3.08 -13.20
N SER A 12 -11.89 -2.52 -12.15
CA SER A 12 -11.46 -3.27 -10.98
C SER A 12 -12.62 -3.70 -10.05
N LEU A 13 -13.83 -3.15 -10.23
CA LEU A 13 -14.98 -3.45 -9.36
C LEU A 13 -15.68 -4.77 -9.69
N ASN A 14 -15.43 -5.34 -10.88
CA ASN A 14 -15.89 -6.67 -11.30
C ASN A 14 -14.73 -7.66 -11.52
N LEU A 15 -13.62 -7.51 -10.80
CA LEU A 15 -12.51 -8.46 -10.89
C LEU A 15 -12.91 -9.80 -10.25
N THR A 16 -12.65 -10.89 -10.97
CA THR A 16 -12.66 -12.24 -10.39
C THR A 16 -11.57 -12.37 -9.32
N THR A 17 -11.65 -13.41 -8.49
CA THR A 17 -10.59 -13.71 -7.51
C THR A 17 -9.21 -13.81 -8.15
N GLU A 18 -9.12 -14.41 -9.33
CA GLU A 18 -7.88 -14.59 -10.08
C GLU A 18 -7.30 -13.25 -10.56
N GLU A 19 -8.14 -12.34 -11.07
CA GLU A 19 -7.66 -11.04 -11.53
C GLU A 19 -7.22 -10.14 -10.36
N ARG A 20 -7.84 -10.29 -9.18
CA ARG A 20 -7.41 -9.59 -7.96
C ARG A 20 -6.02 -10.04 -7.53
N GLU A 21 -5.77 -11.35 -7.57
CA GLU A 21 -4.45 -11.91 -7.24
C GLU A 21 -3.38 -11.41 -8.21
N MET A 22 -3.65 -11.39 -9.53
CA MET A 22 -2.70 -10.85 -10.51
C MET A 22 -2.36 -9.38 -10.26
N VAL A 23 -3.35 -8.56 -9.91
CA VAL A 23 -3.11 -7.14 -9.57
C VAL A 23 -2.26 -7.02 -8.31
N VAL A 24 -2.53 -7.84 -7.30
CA VAL A 24 -1.74 -7.86 -6.06
C VAL A 24 -0.30 -8.26 -6.35
N GLU A 25 -0.07 -9.35 -7.07
CA GLU A 25 1.28 -9.84 -7.40
C GLU A 25 2.08 -8.79 -8.19
N LYS A 26 1.47 -8.18 -9.21
CA LYS A 26 2.11 -7.08 -9.96
C LYS A 26 2.49 -5.91 -9.06
N ARG A 27 1.64 -5.56 -8.09
CA ARG A 27 1.94 -4.48 -7.14
C ARG A 27 3.02 -4.89 -6.13
N LYS A 28 3.12 -6.18 -5.77
CA LYS A 28 4.22 -6.69 -4.95
C LYS A 28 5.56 -6.53 -5.68
N GLU A 29 5.61 -6.85 -6.96
CA GLU A 29 6.81 -6.67 -7.80
C GLU A 29 7.23 -5.20 -7.93
N GLN A 30 6.28 -4.26 -7.93
CA GLN A 30 6.56 -2.83 -8.04
C GLN A 30 6.84 -2.14 -6.70
N CYS A 31 6.51 -2.75 -5.55
CA CYS A 31 6.80 -2.14 -4.26
C CYS A 31 8.27 -2.31 -3.87
N ILE A 32 8.87 -1.26 -3.30
CA ILE A 32 10.18 -1.29 -2.64
C ILE A 32 10.07 -1.61 -1.14
N CYS A 33 9.02 -2.34 -0.76
CA CYS A 33 8.68 -2.66 0.62
C CYS A 33 9.72 -3.63 1.24
N ASP A 34 10.37 -4.44 0.40
CA ASP A 34 11.45 -5.39 0.71
C ASP A 34 12.71 -4.72 1.29
N ILE A 35 13.03 -3.52 0.82
CA ILE A 35 14.16 -2.73 1.30
C ILE A 35 13.78 -1.75 2.41
N CYS A 36 12.49 -1.64 2.76
CA CYS A 36 12.01 -0.69 3.75
C CYS A 36 12.50 -1.06 5.17
N PRO A 37 13.27 -0.19 5.85
CA PRO A 37 13.79 -0.48 7.20
C PRO A 37 12.69 -0.79 8.21
N THR A 38 11.58 -0.06 8.13
CA THR A 38 10.42 -0.26 9.00
C THR A 38 9.80 -1.65 8.86
N PHE A 39 9.81 -2.23 7.65
CA PHE A 39 9.29 -3.59 7.43
C PHE A 39 10.33 -4.65 7.80
N ARG A 40 11.61 -4.41 7.50
CA ARG A 40 12.71 -5.32 7.84
C ARG A 40 12.81 -5.58 9.34
N GLU A 41 12.61 -4.55 10.16
CA GLU A 41 12.62 -4.66 11.64
C GLU A 41 11.51 -5.56 12.19
N CYS A 42 10.37 -5.63 11.51
CA CYS A 42 9.30 -6.56 11.85
C CYS A 42 9.67 -8.02 11.48
N GLY A 43 10.72 -8.21 10.68
CA GLY A 43 11.17 -9.53 10.23
C GLY A 43 10.48 -9.93 8.93
N GLY A 44 10.49 -9.05 7.94
CA GLY A 44 9.82 -9.14 6.63
C GLY A 44 10.03 -10.41 5.77
N GLU A 45 10.69 -11.43 6.31
CA GLU A 45 10.83 -12.79 5.76
C GLU A 45 9.96 -13.83 6.50
N LYS A 46 9.52 -13.56 7.74
CA LYS A 46 8.77 -14.50 8.60
C LYS A 46 7.25 -14.44 8.41
N GLU A 47 6.71 -13.30 7.98
CA GLU A 47 5.33 -13.20 7.46
C GLU A 47 5.38 -13.54 5.96
N GLY A 48 5.56 -14.83 5.66
CA GLY A 48 5.87 -15.32 4.31
C GLY A 48 5.01 -14.69 3.22
N ASN A 49 5.61 -13.94 2.30
CA ASN A 49 5.02 -13.42 1.04
C ASN A 49 3.66 -12.68 1.10
N GLU A 50 3.07 -12.51 2.28
CA GLU A 50 1.77 -11.88 2.49
C GLU A 50 1.87 -10.37 2.78
N GLY A 51 3.07 -9.88 3.11
CA GLY A 51 3.31 -8.51 3.61
C GLY A 51 3.87 -7.49 2.63
N PHE A 52 3.59 -7.60 1.33
CA PHE A 52 4.10 -6.66 0.32
C PHE A 52 2.99 -5.78 -0.26
N ALA A 53 3.30 -4.53 -0.60
CA ALA A 53 2.33 -3.53 -1.08
C ALA A 53 1.22 -3.18 -0.07
N PHE A 54 1.59 -2.78 1.16
CA PHE A 54 0.68 -2.27 2.20
C PHE A 54 -0.22 -1.11 1.75
N CYS A 55 0.20 -0.33 0.75
CA CYS A 55 -0.66 0.67 0.11
C CYS A 55 -1.93 0.08 -0.53
N THR A 56 -1.93 -1.21 -0.84
CA THR A 56 -3.05 -1.96 -1.43
C THR A 56 -3.67 -2.93 -0.45
N LEU A 57 -2.85 -3.73 0.26
CA LEU A 57 -3.34 -4.79 1.15
C LEU A 57 -3.77 -4.27 2.53
N GLY A 58 -3.28 -3.11 2.96
CA GLY A 58 -3.62 -2.50 4.26
C GLY A 58 -2.46 -2.50 5.26
N THR A 59 -2.77 -2.46 6.55
CA THR A 59 -1.79 -2.41 7.65
C THR A 59 -1.25 -3.79 8.02
N SER A 60 0.00 -3.85 8.46
CA SER A 60 0.54 -5.02 9.17
C SER A 60 0.53 -4.81 10.68
N ASN A 61 0.20 -5.87 11.42
CA ASN A 61 0.25 -5.86 12.88
C ASN A 61 1.67 -6.10 13.43
N CYS A 62 2.59 -6.54 12.58
CA CYS A 62 3.95 -6.86 12.96
C CYS A 62 4.84 -5.62 13.15
N ILE A 63 4.52 -4.50 12.48
CA ILE A 63 5.29 -3.27 12.61
C ILE A 63 4.82 -2.50 13.84
N LEU A 64 5.55 -2.66 14.94
CA LEU A 64 5.27 -1.97 16.21
C LEU A 64 5.90 -0.58 16.29
N LYS A 65 6.93 -0.30 15.49
CA LYS A 65 7.65 0.97 15.52
C LYS A 65 7.99 1.45 14.12
N GLU A 66 7.66 2.72 13.87
CA GLU A 66 8.06 3.44 12.66
C GLU A 66 9.53 3.84 12.77
N VAL A 67 10.39 3.31 11.89
CA VAL A 67 11.82 3.68 11.84
C VAL A 67 12.03 4.67 10.70
N GLU A 68 11.88 4.20 9.47
CA GLU A 68 11.99 5.00 8.26
C GLU A 68 11.08 4.42 7.17
N CYS A 69 10.32 5.28 6.50
CA CYS A 69 9.37 4.88 5.46
C CYS A 69 9.81 5.38 4.09
N LEU A 70 9.90 4.44 3.14
CA LEU A 70 10.25 4.72 1.75
C LEU A 70 9.02 4.91 0.84
N CYS A 71 7.80 4.97 1.40
CA CYS A 71 6.58 5.09 0.59
C CYS A 71 6.51 6.38 -0.22
N SER A 72 7.08 7.49 0.28
CA SER A 72 7.12 8.78 -0.44
C SER A 72 7.97 8.74 -1.72
N THR A 73 8.98 7.86 -1.76
CA THR A 73 9.85 7.65 -2.93
C THR A 73 9.47 6.41 -3.72
N CYS A 74 8.46 5.66 -3.29
CA CYS A 74 8.03 4.41 -3.92
C CYS A 74 7.38 4.70 -5.28
N PRO A 75 7.85 4.06 -6.37
CA PRO A 75 7.28 4.26 -7.70
C PRO A 75 5.81 3.85 -7.75
N LEU A 76 5.42 2.77 -7.06
CA LEU A 76 4.04 2.32 -6.95
C LEU A 76 3.13 3.38 -6.30
N SER A 77 3.59 4.01 -5.21
CA SER A 77 2.83 5.07 -4.53
C SER A 77 2.61 6.27 -5.44
N ARG A 78 3.63 6.62 -6.23
CA ARG A 78 3.57 7.70 -7.23
C ARG A 78 2.64 7.36 -8.39
N GLU A 79 2.71 6.14 -8.92
CA GLU A 79 1.84 5.66 -10.00
C GLU A 79 0.37 5.64 -9.56
N MET A 80 0.11 5.27 -8.31
CA MET A 80 -1.23 5.31 -7.72
C MET A 80 -1.70 6.71 -7.30
N GLY A 81 -0.84 7.73 -7.38
CA GLY A 81 -1.17 9.10 -6.97
C GLY A 81 -1.48 9.23 -5.47
N LEU A 82 -0.88 8.39 -4.63
CA LEU A 82 -1.09 8.43 -3.19
C LEU A 82 -0.23 9.54 -2.57
N ALA A 83 -0.82 10.32 -1.66
CA ALA A 83 -0.19 11.51 -1.08
C ALA A 83 0.40 11.26 0.32
N TYR A 84 -0.08 10.23 1.02
CA TYR A 84 0.35 9.92 2.38
C TYR A 84 1.55 8.96 2.40
N SER A 85 1.96 8.55 3.60
CA SER A 85 3.05 7.59 3.82
C SER A 85 2.69 6.70 5.00
N TYR A 86 3.55 5.74 5.34
CA TYR A 86 3.32 4.81 6.46
C TYR A 86 2.02 4.02 6.34
N TYR A 87 1.69 3.56 5.13
CA TYR A 87 0.48 2.75 4.89
C TYR A 87 0.43 1.46 5.72
N CYS A 88 1.60 0.93 6.08
CA CYS A 88 1.73 -0.28 6.88
C CYS A 88 1.30 -0.11 8.35
N THR A 89 1.40 1.08 8.92
CA THR A 89 1.05 1.36 10.33
C THR A 89 -0.16 2.29 10.46
N ARG A 90 -0.29 3.29 9.59
CA ARG A 90 -1.32 4.34 9.67
C ARG A 90 -2.59 4.04 8.88
N GLY A 91 -2.58 2.95 8.10
CA GLY A 91 -3.70 2.56 7.27
C GLY A 91 -3.61 3.08 5.85
N SER A 92 -4.58 2.66 5.04
CA SER A 92 -4.74 3.08 3.65
C SER A 92 -4.86 4.59 3.50
N GLU A 93 -4.57 5.07 2.29
CA GLU A 93 -4.75 6.47 1.90
C GLU A 93 -6.12 7.04 2.30
N THR A 94 -7.20 6.27 2.09
CA THR A 94 -8.56 6.69 2.44
C THR A 94 -8.72 6.83 3.95
N GLN A 95 -8.19 5.90 4.74
CA GLN A 95 -8.25 5.98 6.21
C GLN A 95 -7.47 7.20 6.72
N GLN A 96 -6.29 7.48 6.16
CA GLN A 96 -5.50 8.64 6.54
C GLN A 96 -6.19 9.96 6.15
N LYS A 97 -6.77 10.04 4.95
CA LYS A 97 -7.58 11.19 4.52
C LYS A 97 -8.77 11.45 5.45
N ILE A 98 -9.50 10.40 5.82
CA ILE A 98 -10.64 10.54 6.72
C ILE A 98 -10.17 11.05 8.09
N ARG A 99 -9.08 10.51 8.64
CA ARG A 99 -8.51 10.98 9.92
C ARG A 99 -8.11 12.45 9.88
N ASP A 100 -7.48 12.88 8.78
CA ASP A 100 -7.07 14.26 8.57
C ASP A 100 -8.29 15.20 8.48
N VAL A 101 -9.34 14.80 7.77
CA VAL A 101 -10.60 15.56 7.65
C VAL A 101 -11.33 15.68 9.00
N ILE A 102 -11.35 14.62 9.82
CA ILE A 102 -12.01 14.64 11.14
C ILE A 102 -11.12 15.34 12.19
N GLY A 103 -9.84 15.58 11.90
CA GLY A 103 -8.90 16.24 12.81
C GLY A 103 -8.42 15.33 13.94
N VAL A 104 -8.49 14.01 13.76
CA VAL A 104 -8.03 13.03 14.76
C VAL A 104 -6.59 12.62 14.42
N LYS A 105 -5.63 13.21 15.14
CA LYS A 105 -4.23 12.83 15.10
C LYS A 105 -4.00 11.52 15.85
#